data_AF-A0A2N2S6A2-F1
#
_entry.id   AF-A0A2N2S6A2-F1
#
_cell.length_a   1.000
_cell.length_b   1.000
_cell.length_c   1.000
_cell.angle_alpha   90.00
_cell.angle_beta   90.00
_cell.angle_gamma   90.00
#
_symmetry.space_group_name_H-M   'P 1'
#
loop_
_entity.id
_entity.type
_entity.pdbx_description
1 polymer ?
#
loop_
_entity_poly.entity_id
_entity_poly.type
_entity_poly.pdbx_seq_one_letter_code
_entity_poly.pdbx_strand_id
1 'polypeptide(L)'
;MQHSNIFDYKKYRYFKWAVMVILLAFAAYLLFEPAVGHYGGSWLGYGLGTLSAVMVLWMAWYGVRKRRYRSSGSTQGWLSAHIYLGTALTVVATLHSGFHFGLNIHTFTYSLLLVVVVSGFFGNYAYMIYPRLMTENMGEDNL
;
A
#
# COMPACT_ATOMS: atom_id res chain seq x y z
N MET A 1 14.79 -0.37 25.86
CA MET A 1 14.85 -1.21 24.64
C MET A 1 14.18 -0.42 23.51
N GLN A 2 14.96 0.10 22.55
CA GLN A 2 14.41 0.85 21.41
C GLN A 2 13.49 -0.07 20.60
N HIS A 3 12.18 0.18 20.64
CA HIS A 3 11.22 -0.48 19.77
C HIS A 3 11.56 -0.05 18.34
N SER A 4 12.19 -0.94 17.57
CA SER A 4 12.46 -0.68 16.15
C SER A 4 11.12 -0.42 15.44
N ASN A 5 10.91 0.82 15.01
CA ASN A 5 9.69 1.21 14.33
C ASN A 5 9.47 0.33 13.10
N ILE A 6 8.22 -0.02 12.83
CA ILE A 6 7.82 -0.84 11.66
C ILE A 6 8.30 -0.17 10.37
N PHE A 7 8.35 1.16 10.36
CA PHE A 7 8.84 2.01 9.28
C PHE A 7 10.36 1.93 9.04
N ASP A 8 11.17 1.61 10.07
CA ASP A 8 12.64 1.53 9.97
C ASP A 8 13.14 0.16 9.52
N TYR A 9 12.23 -0.76 9.15
CA TYR A 9 12.58 -2.14 8.84
C TYR A 9 13.65 -2.24 7.74
N LYS A 10 14.81 -2.81 8.09
CA LYS A 10 16.00 -2.98 7.23
C LYS A 10 16.39 -1.69 6.45
N LYS A 11 16.55 -0.55 7.12
CA LYS A 11 16.98 0.73 6.49
C LYS A 11 15.99 1.27 5.43
N TYR A 12 14.70 1.29 5.74
CA TYR A 12 13.66 1.85 4.86
C TYR A 12 13.57 1.19 3.48
N ARG A 13 13.94 -0.09 3.36
CA ARG A 13 13.98 -0.79 2.05
C ARG A 13 12.67 -0.69 1.30
N TYR A 14 11.54 -0.96 1.95
CA TYR A 14 10.23 -0.96 1.30
C TYR A 14 9.73 0.45 0.95
N PHE A 15 10.12 1.46 1.74
CA PHE A 15 9.90 2.86 1.38
C PHE A 15 10.65 3.20 0.08
N LYS A 16 11.92 2.80 -0.06
CA LYS A 16 12.67 3.00 -1.30
C LYS A 16 12.01 2.32 -2.50
N TRP A 17 11.49 1.09 -2.32
CA TRP A 17 10.73 0.40 -3.37
C TRP A 17 9.45 1.15 -3.74
N ALA A 18 8.67 1.61 -2.75
CA ALA A 18 7.46 2.38 -3.00
C ALA A 18 7.76 3.68 -3.74
N VAL A 19 8.78 4.43 -3.31
CA VAL A 19 9.24 5.65 -3.99
C VAL A 19 9.71 5.35 -5.40
N MET A 20 10.49 4.28 -5.60
CA MET A 20 10.95 3.88 -6.93
C MET A 20 9.78 3.55 -7.85
N VAL A 21 8.78 2.80 -7.37
CA VAL A 21 7.58 2.46 -8.15
C VAL A 21 6.79 3.72 -8.50
N ILE A 22 6.60 4.64 -7.56
CA ILE A 22 5.92 5.92 -7.80
C ILE A 22 6.69 6.75 -8.83
N LEU A 23 8.00 6.91 -8.66
CA LEU A 23 8.84 7.69 -9.57
C LEU A 23 8.87 7.09 -10.97
N LEU A 24 8.98 5.76 -11.09
CA LEU A 24 8.92 5.07 -12.37
C LEU A 24 7.56 5.22 -13.04
N ALA A 25 6.47 5.06 -12.29
CA ALA A 25 5.12 5.25 -12.82
C ALA A 25 4.89 6.69 -13.27
N PHE A 26 5.37 7.66 -12.49
CA PHE A 26 5.26 9.09 -12.82
C PHE A 26 6.14 9.46 -14.02
N ALA A 27 7.38 8.99 -14.07
CA ALA A 27 8.26 9.18 -15.23
C ALA A 27 7.68 8.53 -16.49
N ALA A 28 7.12 7.31 -16.39
CA ALA A 28 6.44 6.68 -17.51
C ALA A 28 5.20 7.47 -17.97
N TYR A 29 4.47 8.08 -17.05
CA TYR A 29 3.32 8.93 -17.38
C TYR A 29 3.72 10.23 -18.09
N LEU A 30 4.86 10.84 -17.70
CA LEU A 30 5.39 12.07 -18.30
C LEU A 30 6.13 11.84 -19.62
N LEU A 31 6.87 10.74 -19.74
CA LEU A 31 7.70 10.47 -20.92
C LEU A 31 6.90 9.90 -22.10
N PHE A 32 5.75 9.29 -21.82
CA PHE A 32 4.91 8.69 -22.84
C PHE A 32 3.54 9.39 -22.84
N GLU A 33 3.34 10.25 -23.82
CA GLU A 33 2.04 10.86 -24.13
C GLU A 33 1.39 10.05 -25.27
N PRO A 34 0.32 9.28 -25.01
CA PRO A 34 -0.37 8.57 -26.07
C PRO A 34 -1.04 9.58 -27.02
N ALA A 35 -0.96 9.32 -28.33
CA ALA A 35 -1.47 10.21 -29.39
C ALA A 35 -2.99 10.54 -29.33
N VAL A 36 -3.74 9.85 -28.45
CA VAL A 36 -5.18 10.00 -28.24
C VAL A 36 -5.54 10.43 -26.81
N GLY A 37 -4.55 10.86 -26.01
CA GLY A 37 -4.71 11.30 -24.62
C GLY A 37 -4.46 10.17 -23.60
N HIS A 38 -4.39 10.51 -22.31
CA HIS A 38 -4.17 9.53 -21.23
C HIS A 38 -5.48 8.84 -20.82
N TYR A 39 -5.81 7.73 -21.49
CA TYR A 39 -6.96 6.87 -21.13
C TYR A 39 -6.49 5.53 -20.57
N GLY A 40 -7.29 4.92 -19.68
CA GLY A 40 -6.95 3.63 -19.06
C GLY A 40 -6.84 2.45 -20.03
N GLY A 41 -7.37 2.58 -21.25
CA GLY A 41 -7.21 1.62 -22.35
C GLY A 41 -5.98 1.88 -23.24
N SER A 42 -5.15 2.88 -22.92
CA SER A 42 -3.90 3.12 -23.64
C SER A 42 -2.90 2.02 -23.33
N TRP A 43 -1.88 1.84 -24.17
CA TRP A 43 -0.79 0.89 -23.92
C TRP A 43 -0.16 1.11 -22.53
N LEU A 44 0.03 2.37 -22.13
CA LEU A 44 0.50 2.75 -20.80
C LEU A 44 -0.51 2.42 -19.71
N GLY A 45 -1.79 2.70 -19.96
CA GLY A 45 -2.90 2.34 -19.08
C GLY A 45 -2.90 0.84 -18.78
N TYR A 46 -2.75 -0.02 -19.79
CA TYR A 46 -2.63 -1.47 -19.59
C TYR A 46 -1.39 -1.84 -18.76
N GLY A 47 -0.23 -1.23 -19.02
CA GLY A 47 0.98 -1.47 -18.22
C GLY A 47 0.81 -1.11 -16.73
N LEU A 48 0.28 0.09 -16.45
CA LEU A 48 -0.02 0.55 -15.09
C LEU A 48 -1.13 -0.28 -14.45
N GLY A 49 -2.10 -0.75 -15.24
CA GLY A 49 -3.19 -1.62 -14.80
C GLY A 49 -2.68 -3.00 -14.38
N THR A 50 -1.83 -3.64 -15.19
CA THR A 50 -1.18 -4.91 -14.84
C THR A 50 -0.31 -4.76 -13.60
N LEU A 51 0.47 -3.69 -13.49
CA LEU A 51 1.27 -3.41 -12.30
C LEU A 51 0.38 -3.26 -11.05
N SER A 52 -0.71 -2.50 -11.16
CA SER A 52 -1.69 -2.32 -10.08
C SER A 52 -2.33 -3.65 -9.68
N ALA A 53 -2.69 -4.51 -10.63
CA ALA A 53 -3.27 -5.82 -10.36
C ALA A 53 -2.30 -6.72 -9.59
N VAL A 54 -1.02 -6.75 -9.99
CA VAL A 54 0.03 -7.49 -9.27
C VAL A 54 0.18 -6.96 -7.83
N MET A 55 0.16 -5.65 -7.64
CA MET A 55 0.24 -5.02 -6.32
C MET A 55 -0.99 -5.38 -5.46
N VAL A 56 -2.20 -5.39 -6.01
CA VAL A 56 -3.42 -5.83 -5.30
C VAL A 56 -3.33 -7.29 -4.87
N LEU A 57 -2.85 -8.18 -5.75
CA LEU A 57 -2.64 -9.60 -5.42
C LEU A 57 -1.63 -9.77 -4.28
N TRP A 58 -0.55 -8.97 -4.28
CA TRP A 58 0.40 -8.93 -3.18
C TRP A 58 -0.26 -8.51 -1.86
N MET A 59 -1.18 -7.54 -1.90
CA MET A 59 -1.94 -7.13 -0.71
C MET A 59 -2.83 -8.24 -0.16
N ALA A 60 -3.57 -8.90 -1.04
CA ALA A 60 -4.41 -10.04 -0.66
C ALA A 60 -3.57 -11.18 -0.06
N TRP A 61 -2.38 -11.43 -0.63
CA TRP A 61 -1.47 -12.46 -0.16
C TRP A 61 -0.98 -12.22 1.28
N TYR A 62 -0.74 -10.96 1.66
CA TYR A 62 -0.38 -10.63 3.05
C TYR A 62 -1.46 -11.09 4.04
N GLY A 63 -2.75 -10.94 3.70
CA GLY A 63 -3.88 -11.39 4.50
C GLY A 63 -3.88 -12.92 4.73
N VAL A 64 -3.56 -13.69 3.69
CA VAL A 64 -3.41 -15.15 3.78
C VAL A 64 -2.20 -15.52 4.63
N ARG A 65 -1.07 -14.86 4.41
CA ARG A 65 0.18 -15.12 5.15
C ARG A 65 0.03 -14.86 6.64
N LYS A 66 -0.67 -13.79 7.05
CA LYS A 66 -0.90 -13.49 8.48
C LYS A 66 -1.60 -14.64 9.21
N ARG A 67 -2.42 -15.44 8.51
CA ARG A 67 -3.13 -16.60 9.05
C ARG A 67 -2.31 -17.90 9.00
N ARG A 68 -1.16 -17.90 8.32
CA ARG A 68 -0.23 -19.03 8.26
C ARG A 68 0.94 -18.83 9.23
N TYR A 69 0.76 -19.31 10.46
CA TYR A 69 1.75 -19.18 11.55
C TYR A 69 3.08 -19.94 11.31
N ARG A 70 3.16 -20.84 10.30
CA ARG A 70 4.35 -21.66 9.97
C ARG A 70 5.30 -21.04 8.94
N SER A 71 5.20 -19.75 8.62
CA SER A 71 6.01 -19.12 7.58
C SER A 71 7.35 -18.59 8.08
N SER A 72 8.44 -18.81 7.33
CA SER A 72 9.73 -18.17 7.55
C SER A 72 9.70 -16.68 7.11
N GLY A 73 10.09 -15.78 8.01
CA GLY A 73 10.22 -14.34 7.74
C GLY A 73 9.39 -13.45 8.66
N SER A 74 9.98 -12.33 9.10
CA SER A 74 9.41 -11.38 10.06
C SER A 74 8.07 -10.80 9.58
N THR A 75 7.02 -10.95 10.41
CA THR A 75 5.69 -10.36 10.19
C THR A 75 5.73 -8.83 10.08
N GLN A 76 6.60 -8.18 10.85
CA GLN A 76 6.86 -6.74 10.79
C GLN A 76 7.39 -6.29 9.41
N GLY A 77 8.25 -7.10 8.78
CA GLY A 77 8.76 -6.82 7.44
C GLY A 77 7.67 -6.90 6.36
N TRP A 78 6.69 -7.79 6.53
CA TRP A 78 5.57 -7.91 5.60
C TRP A 78 4.52 -6.83 5.78
N LEU A 79 4.24 -6.44 7.03
CA LEU A 79 3.35 -5.33 7.34
C LEU A 79 3.90 -3.99 6.79
N SER A 80 5.18 -3.73 6.98
CA SER A 80 5.83 -2.52 6.42
C SER A 80 5.75 -2.51 4.89
N ALA A 81 6.07 -3.63 4.23
CA ALA A 81 5.92 -3.77 2.78
C ALA A 81 4.47 -3.53 2.34
N HIS A 82 3.48 -4.08 3.05
CA HIS A 82 2.06 -3.92 2.75
C HIS A 82 1.61 -2.45 2.82
N ILE A 83 2.01 -1.71 3.86
CA ILE A 83 1.61 -0.30 4.00
C ILE A 83 2.27 0.55 2.89
N TYR A 84 3.59 0.42 2.70
CA TYR A 84 4.30 1.22 1.68
C TYR A 84 3.91 0.88 0.25
N LEU A 85 3.70 -0.39 -0.07
CA LEU A 85 3.18 -0.77 -1.38
C LEU A 85 1.71 -0.31 -1.56
N GLY A 86 0.96 -0.15 -0.46
CA GLY A 86 -0.43 0.29 -0.49
C GLY A 86 -0.53 1.76 -0.81
N THR A 87 0.38 2.55 -0.26
CA THR A 87 0.50 3.97 -0.62
C THR A 87 0.90 4.14 -2.08
N ALA A 88 1.83 3.32 -2.57
CA ALA A 88 2.25 3.35 -3.97
C ALA A 88 1.11 2.91 -4.91
N LEU A 89 0.35 1.88 -4.55
CA LEU A 89 -0.80 1.39 -5.32
C LEU A 89 -1.82 2.49 -5.55
N THR A 90 -2.12 3.32 -4.55
CA THR A 90 -3.05 4.45 -4.73
C THR A 90 -2.60 5.36 -5.87
N VAL A 91 -1.32 5.74 -5.88
CA VAL A 91 -0.77 6.63 -6.93
C VAL A 91 -0.80 5.96 -8.30
N VAL A 92 -0.36 4.70 -8.39
CA VAL A 92 -0.35 3.96 -9.66
C VAL A 92 -1.78 3.76 -10.19
N ALA A 93 -2.74 3.48 -9.32
CA ALA A 93 -4.15 3.34 -9.68
C ALA A 93 -4.75 4.66 -10.18
N THR A 94 -4.39 5.80 -9.58
CA THR A 94 -4.78 7.14 -10.08
C THR A 94 -4.19 7.43 -11.46
N LEU A 95 -2.92 7.08 -11.68
CA LEU A 95 -2.29 7.26 -12.99
C LEU A 95 -2.89 6.34 -14.05
N HIS A 96 -3.24 5.10 -13.67
CA HIS A 96 -3.93 4.14 -14.56
C HIS A 96 -5.29 4.65 -15.03
N SER A 97 -6.08 5.29 -14.16
CA SER A 97 -7.39 5.84 -14.56
C SER A 97 -7.27 7.06 -15.48
N GLY A 98 -6.07 7.64 -15.63
CA GLY A 98 -5.84 8.80 -16.49
C GLY A 98 -6.65 10.04 -16.06
N PHE A 99 -7.07 10.10 -14.78
CA PHE A 99 -7.98 11.12 -14.24
C PHE A 99 -9.37 11.18 -14.90
N HIS A 100 -9.76 10.15 -15.66
CA HIS A 100 -11.11 10.02 -16.20
C HIS A 100 -12.08 9.47 -15.15
N PHE A 101 -12.62 10.35 -14.32
CA PHE A 101 -13.63 10.00 -13.33
C PHE A 101 -15.04 10.35 -13.82
N GLY A 102 -15.93 9.36 -13.86
CA GLY A 102 -17.36 9.52 -14.15
C GLY A 102 -18.24 8.67 -13.24
N LEU A 103 -19.57 8.67 -13.42
CA LEU A 103 -20.49 7.77 -12.68
C LEU A 103 -20.45 6.35 -13.24
N ASN A 104 -19.28 5.70 -13.15
CA ASN A 104 -19.02 4.38 -13.70
C ASN A 104 -18.47 3.42 -12.64
N ILE A 105 -18.50 2.13 -12.94
CA ILE A 105 -17.93 1.08 -12.08
C ILE A 105 -16.45 1.31 -11.77
N HIS A 106 -15.69 1.93 -12.68
CA HIS A 106 -14.26 2.26 -12.46
C HIS A 106 -14.06 3.27 -11.31
N THR A 107 -14.88 4.32 -11.25
CA THR A 107 -14.81 5.30 -10.16
C THR A 107 -15.27 4.68 -8.84
N PHE A 108 -16.26 3.78 -8.90
CA PHE A 108 -16.73 3.05 -7.73
C PHE A 108 -15.68 2.07 -7.18
N THR A 109 -14.98 1.32 -8.03
CA THR A 109 -13.90 0.44 -7.59
C THR A 109 -12.69 1.22 -7.08
N TYR A 110 -12.39 2.38 -7.69
CA TYR A 110 -11.37 3.30 -7.20
C TYR A 110 -11.73 3.89 -5.82
N SER A 111 -12.99 4.28 -5.58
CA SER A 111 -13.41 4.78 -4.26
C SER A 111 -13.33 3.69 -3.19
N LEU A 112 -13.72 2.46 -3.50
CA LEU A 112 -13.53 1.30 -2.62
C LEU A 112 -12.06 1.05 -2.30
N LEU A 113 -11.17 1.16 -3.30
CA LEU A 113 -9.72 1.06 -3.09
C LEU A 113 -9.25 2.11 -2.07
N LEU A 114 -9.67 3.37 -2.20
CA LEU A 114 -9.32 4.43 -1.25
C LEU A 114 -9.81 4.12 0.18
N VAL A 115 -11.05 3.65 0.32
CA VAL A 115 -11.60 3.26 1.63
C VAL A 115 -10.78 2.15 2.28
N VAL A 116 -10.38 1.12 1.52
CA VAL A 116 -9.54 0.02 2.02
C VAL A 116 -8.17 0.53 2.44
N VAL A 117 -7.55 1.42 1.66
CA VAL A 117 -6.24 2.02 1.99
C VAL A 117 -6.33 2.84 3.29
N VAL A 118 -7.34 3.69 3.43
CA VAL A 118 -7.57 4.48 4.67
C VAL A 118 -7.79 3.56 5.87
N SER A 119 -8.60 2.51 5.71
CA SER A 119 -8.80 1.49 6.75
C SER A 119 -7.49 0.80 7.13
N GLY A 120 -6.61 0.53 6.17
CA GLY A 120 -5.29 -0.04 6.40
C GLY A 120 -4.39 0.86 7.27
N PHE A 121 -4.38 2.17 7.01
CA PHE A 121 -3.65 3.13 7.85
C PHE A 121 -4.20 3.20 9.26
N PHE A 122 -5.54 3.21 9.41
CA PHE A 122 -6.18 3.16 10.72
C PHE A 122 -5.79 1.88 11.48
N GLY A 123 -5.78 0.72 10.81
CA GLY A 123 -5.32 -0.53 11.38
C GLY A 123 -3.87 -0.49 11.86
N ASN A 124 -2.97 0.18 11.12
CA ASN A 124 -1.58 0.39 11.56
C ASN A 124 -1.49 1.31 12.78
N TYR A 125 -2.23 2.41 12.79
CA TYR A 125 -2.29 3.34 13.93
C TYR A 125 -2.75 2.62 15.20
N ALA A 126 -3.84 1.87 15.11
CA ALA A 126 -4.35 1.01 16.18
C ALA A 126 -3.27 0.01 16.66
N TYR A 127 -2.58 -0.65 15.74
CA TYR A 127 -1.54 -1.63 16.07
C TYR A 127 -0.35 -1.01 16.85
N MET A 128 -0.02 0.25 16.62
CA MET A 128 1.07 0.93 17.33
C MET A 128 0.65 1.44 18.72
N ILE A 129 -0.63 1.77 18.91
CA ILE A 129 -1.11 2.46 20.12
C ILE A 129 -1.68 1.49 21.15
N TYR A 130 -2.56 0.58 20.75
CA TYR A 130 -3.26 -0.27 21.72
C TYR A 130 -2.33 -1.15 22.57
N PRO A 131 -1.24 -1.75 22.05
CA PRO A 131 -0.32 -2.52 22.88
C PRO A 131 0.35 -1.67 23.97
N ARG A 132 0.67 -0.42 23.66
CA ARG A 132 1.27 0.53 24.61
C ARG A 132 0.26 0.90 25.70
N LEU A 133 -0.97 1.24 25.32
CA LEU A 133 -2.05 1.55 26.27
C LEU A 133 -2.40 0.33 27.15
N MET A 134 -2.39 -0.88 26.59
CA MET A 134 -2.61 -2.11 27.37
C MET A 134 -1.48 -2.35 28.36
N THR A 135 -0.22 -2.08 27.98
CA THR A 135 0.94 -2.22 28.87
C THR A 135 0.93 -1.16 29.98
N GLU A 136 0.59 0.08 29.65
CA GLU A 136 0.41 1.17 30.63
C GLU A 136 -0.73 0.84 31.61
N ASN A 137 -1.90 0.41 31.11
CA ASN A 137 -3.03 0.01 31.96
C ASN A 137 -2.79 -1.28 32.78
N MET A 138 -1.90 -2.17 32.35
CA MET A 138 -1.50 -3.37 33.09
C MET A 138 -0.33 -3.10 34.08
N GLY A 139 0.21 -1.88 34.09
CA GLY A 139 1.48 -1.53 34.72
C GLY A 139 1.44 -0.39 35.74
N GLU A 140 0.26 -0.02 36.26
CA GLU A 140 0.13 0.89 37.42
C GLU A 140 -0.46 0.22 38.67
N ASP A 141 -0.41 -1.12 38.77
CA ASP A 141 -0.80 -1.87 39.97
C ASP A 141 0.32 -2.76 40.54
N ASN A 142 1.59 -2.33 40.46
CA ASN A 142 2.66 -2.95 41.23
C ASN A 142 3.66 -1.89 41.75
N LEU A 143 3.48 -1.51 43.02
CA LEU A 143 4.47 -1.18 44.07
C LEU A 143 5.80 -0.50 43.66
#